data_AF-A0A3D0II25-F1
#
_entry.id   AF-A0A3D0II25-F1
#
_cell.length_a   1.000
_cell.length_b   1.000
_cell.length_c   1.000
_cell.angle_alpha   90.00
_cell.angle_beta   90.00
_cell.angle_gamma   90.00
#
_symmetry.space_group_name_H-M   'P 1'
#
loop_
_entity.id
_entity.type
_entity.pdbx_description
1 polymer ?
#
loop_
_entity_poly.entity_id
_entity_poly.type
_entity_poly.pdbx_seq_one_letter_code
_entity_poly.pdbx_strand_id
1 'polypeptide(L)'
;MYLRNGVMKFLKVKNVLLFIAGVFFLFAGSYLIADLMIIYRNDIDTALHAKSMPGAIDWAIMGTVFILIVFLSRKLMGDARFYSGYFEGSLYGRISFSDLAKASGKPVFFVALELFFFRFLYMKKYSFVSDKGRNVIGLFSKKTLCECKNCGAPVEKKDYFAGTCNFCGSSDVFAKVLAGDRFYSISSDVKKGHNRPAYYEGKGLGSKKTLFSVLLVVGLGVIAICGFMIVDSLSNYNNKEYIRKQILDSSNHVLSVDAVHADLIKLILFASVLIAVLIILSVRRLYKIFFVSEAESCAIFFSKNEHPFIPAEEIPSIKAKGNGKMRRVRGALKNGYLANCTMEVHDGQMDVALAKKIVKDTCPSCASPINGAVDEDYVCKVCGNKIMGVIGKK
;
A
#
# COMPACT_ATOMS: atom_id res chain seq x y z
N MET A 1 3.07 -16.69 -2.84
CA MET A 1 2.55 -17.70 -3.77
C MET A 1 1.79 -17.03 -4.90
N TYR A 2 0.77 -16.22 -4.59
CA TYR A 2 -0.08 -15.60 -5.61
C TYR A 2 0.52 -14.31 -6.21
N LEU A 3 1.41 -13.59 -5.52
CA LEU A 3 2.09 -12.40 -6.08
C LEU A 3 3.22 -12.74 -7.07
N ARG A 4 3.34 -11.91 -8.11
CA ARG A 4 4.49 -11.87 -9.03
C ARG A 4 5.58 -10.95 -8.46
N ASN A 5 6.41 -11.49 -7.56
CA ASN A 5 7.41 -10.71 -6.82
C ASN A 5 8.40 -9.93 -7.72
N GLY A 6 8.80 -10.49 -8.87
CA GLY A 6 9.67 -9.80 -9.83
C GLY A 6 9.03 -8.53 -10.39
N VAL A 7 7.80 -8.63 -10.89
CA VAL A 7 7.01 -7.48 -11.40
C VAL A 7 6.79 -6.45 -10.30
N MET A 8 6.50 -6.89 -9.07
CA MET A 8 6.33 -5.98 -7.93
C MET A 8 7.60 -5.21 -7.57
N LYS A 9 8.80 -5.78 -7.74
CA LYS A 9 10.07 -5.06 -7.55
C LYS A 9 10.28 -4.04 -8.68
N PHE A 10 10.11 -4.46 -9.92
CA PHE A 10 10.24 -3.59 -11.09
C PHE A 10 9.31 -2.37 -11.02
N LEU A 11 8.02 -2.59 -10.70
CA LEU A 11 7.05 -1.50 -10.60
C LEU A 11 7.39 -0.49 -9.49
N LYS A 12 8.07 -0.90 -8.41
CA LYS A 12 8.54 0.07 -7.40
C LYS A 12 9.56 1.02 -7.98
N VAL A 13 10.54 0.50 -8.72
CA VAL A 13 11.61 1.30 -9.36
C VAL A 13 11.01 2.20 -10.43
N LYS A 14 10.19 1.64 -11.33
CA LYS A 14 9.44 2.40 -12.35
C LYS A 14 8.66 3.56 -11.76
N ASN A 15 7.96 3.33 -10.64
CA ASN A 15 7.15 4.35 -9.98
C ASN A 15 7.98 5.45 -9.31
N VAL A 16 9.25 5.22 -9.00
CA VAL A 16 10.16 6.27 -8.51
C VAL A 16 10.64 7.12 -9.69
N LEU A 17 11.11 6.49 -10.76
CA LEU A 17 11.59 7.18 -11.96
C LEU A 17 10.49 8.04 -12.60
N LEU A 18 9.29 7.47 -12.80
CA LEU A 18 8.14 8.22 -13.34
C LEU A 18 7.72 9.39 -12.46
N PHE A 19 7.90 9.29 -11.14
CA PHE A 19 7.58 10.40 -10.25
C PHE A 19 8.56 11.55 -10.43
N ILE A 20 9.86 11.25 -10.49
CA ILE A 20 10.91 12.26 -10.72
C ILE A 20 10.70 12.93 -12.08
N ALA A 21 10.52 12.13 -13.14
CA ALA A 21 10.24 12.64 -14.48
C ALA A 21 8.95 13.46 -14.52
N GLY A 22 7.87 12.98 -13.88
CA GLY A 22 6.59 13.68 -13.87
C GLY A 22 6.66 15.06 -13.18
N VAL A 23 7.40 15.15 -12.07
CA VAL A 23 7.66 16.41 -11.38
C VAL A 23 8.49 17.34 -12.26
N PHE A 24 9.56 16.84 -12.89
CA PHE A 24 10.40 17.63 -13.79
C PHE A 24 9.61 18.20 -14.99
N PHE A 25 8.83 17.38 -15.69
CA PHE A 25 8.03 17.83 -16.83
C PHE A 25 6.96 18.86 -16.44
N LEU A 26 6.33 18.66 -15.27
CA LEU A 26 5.36 19.62 -14.75
C LEU A 26 6.02 20.97 -14.45
N PHE A 27 7.18 20.96 -13.80
CA PHE A 27 7.95 22.18 -13.53
C PHE A 27 8.39 22.87 -14.82
N ALA A 28 9.08 22.17 -15.71
CA ALA A 28 9.58 22.75 -16.95
C ALA A 28 8.45 23.28 -17.86
N GLY A 29 7.35 22.54 -17.99
CA GLY A 29 6.18 22.98 -18.76
C GLY A 29 5.55 24.23 -18.16
N SER A 30 5.30 24.25 -16.85
CA SER A 30 4.73 25.42 -16.16
C SER A 30 5.62 26.67 -16.25
N TYR A 31 6.94 26.50 -16.18
CA TYR A 31 7.89 27.60 -16.30
C TYR A 31 7.87 28.22 -17.70
N LEU A 32 7.91 27.39 -18.76
CA LEU A 32 7.88 27.87 -20.13
C LEU A 32 6.55 28.56 -20.48
N ILE A 33 5.42 28.03 -19.98
CA ILE A 33 4.11 28.69 -20.14
C ILE A 33 4.12 30.07 -19.47
N ALA A 34 4.61 30.16 -18.23
CA ALA A 34 4.70 31.42 -17.51
C ALA A 34 5.62 32.41 -18.24
N ASP A 35 6.78 31.96 -18.71
CA ASP A 35 7.76 32.79 -19.42
C ASP A 35 7.15 33.41 -20.69
N LEU A 36 6.49 32.60 -21.53
CA LEU A 36 5.84 33.06 -22.77
C LEU A 36 4.69 34.03 -22.50
N MET A 37 3.84 33.73 -21.51
CA MET A 37 2.71 34.59 -21.13
C MET A 37 3.17 35.95 -20.59
N ILE A 38 4.37 36.02 -20.02
CA ILE A 38 4.94 37.24 -19.47
C ILE A 38 5.67 38.05 -20.54
N ILE A 39 6.44 37.39 -21.43
CA ILE A 39 7.13 38.04 -22.55
C ILE A 39 6.11 38.68 -23.51
N TYR A 40 5.02 37.96 -23.82
CA TYR A 40 3.99 38.41 -24.75
C TYR A 40 2.74 38.94 -24.02
N ARG A 41 2.90 39.51 -22.82
CA ARG A 41 1.78 39.96 -21.96
C ARG A 41 0.78 40.88 -22.67
N ASN A 42 1.25 41.71 -23.60
CA ASN A 42 0.43 42.68 -24.34
C ASN A 42 -0.19 42.09 -25.63
N ASP A 43 0.18 40.88 -26.01
CA ASP A 43 -0.32 40.17 -27.19
C ASP A 43 -0.45 38.67 -26.89
N ILE A 44 -1.53 38.34 -26.18
CA ILE A 44 -1.83 36.98 -25.72
C ILE A 44 -2.00 36.02 -26.91
N ASP A 45 -2.48 36.51 -28.05
CA ASP A 45 -2.63 35.69 -29.26
C ASP A 45 -1.26 35.26 -29.80
N THR A 46 -0.28 36.16 -29.81
CA THR A 46 1.11 35.81 -30.14
C THR A 46 1.72 34.85 -29.12
N ALA A 47 1.40 35.00 -27.83
CA ALA A 47 1.82 34.07 -26.78
C ALA A 47 1.28 32.65 -27.00
N LEU A 48 -0.01 32.54 -27.34
CA LEU A 48 -0.70 31.27 -27.57
C LEU A 48 -0.27 30.58 -28.87
N HIS A 49 0.07 31.36 -29.89
CA HIS A 49 0.55 30.87 -31.18
C HIS A 49 2.08 30.71 -31.26
N ALA A 50 2.80 31.03 -30.18
CA ALA A 50 4.24 30.79 -30.11
C ALA A 50 4.54 29.29 -30.31
N LYS A 51 5.52 28.99 -31.18
CA LYS A 51 5.88 27.61 -31.56
C LYS A 51 6.20 26.70 -30.35
N SER A 52 6.68 27.27 -29.25
CA SER A 52 7.02 26.59 -28.01
C SER A 52 5.83 26.35 -27.06
N MET A 53 4.72 27.07 -27.22
CA MET A 53 3.56 27.01 -26.31
C MET A 53 2.86 25.63 -26.32
N PRO A 54 2.56 25.00 -27.49
CA PRO A 54 1.97 23.66 -27.50
C PRO A 54 2.85 22.61 -26.80
N GLY A 55 4.17 22.65 -27.05
CA GLY A 55 5.11 21.73 -26.41
C GLY A 55 5.19 21.90 -24.89
N ALA A 56 5.10 23.13 -24.39
CA ALA A 56 5.09 23.40 -22.95
C ALA A 56 3.81 22.89 -22.27
N ILE A 57 2.66 23.01 -22.94
CA ILE A 57 1.38 22.44 -22.49
C ILE A 57 1.46 20.91 -22.45
N ASP A 58 1.98 20.28 -23.51
CA ASP A 58 2.16 18.83 -23.57
C ASP A 58 3.06 18.33 -22.43
N TRP A 59 4.14 19.05 -22.11
CA TRP A 59 5.02 18.71 -20.99
C TRP A 59 4.29 18.79 -19.64
N ALA A 60 3.49 19.83 -19.41
CA ALA A 60 2.69 19.97 -18.19
C ALA A 60 1.64 18.85 -18.05
N ILE A 61 0.97 18.51 -19.15
CA ILE A 61 -0.01 17.40 -19.19
C ILE A 61 0.68 16.07 -18.91
N MET A 62 1.78 15.77 -19.60
CA MET A 62 2.55 14.54 -19.40
C MET A 62 3.06 14.40 -17.97
N GLY A 63 3.55 15.50 -17.38
CA GLY A 63 3.96 15.54 -15.98
C GLY A 63 2.82 15.15 -15.03
N THR A 64 1.65 15.74 -15.22
CA THR A 64 0.43 15.45 -14.44
C THR A 64 0.00 13.99 -14.58
N VAL A 65 -0.02 13.47 -15.81
CA VAL A 65 -0.41 12.09 -16.12
C VAL A 65 0.56 11.10 -15.46
N PHE A 66 1.88 11.34 -15.53
CA PHE A 66 2.87 10.47 -14.88
C PHE A 66 2.68 10.40 -13.36
N ILE A 67 2.43 11.55 -12.72
CA ILE A 67 2.16 11.61 -11.27
C ILE A 67 0.90 10.80 -10.92
N LEU A 68 -0.18 10.93 -11.70
CA LEU A 68 -1.41 10.16 -11.52
C LEU A 68 -1.19 8.65 -11.69
N ILE A 69 -0.45 8.23 -12.72
CA ILE A 69 -0.11 6.82 -12.97
C ILE A 69 0.66 6.23 -11.79
N VAL A 70 1.66 6.96 -11.27
CA VAL A 70 2.43 6.52 -10.09
C VAL A 70 1.52 6.32 -8.89
N PHE A 71 0.56 7.23 -8.69
CA PHE A 71 -0.38 7.16 -7.58
C PHE A 71 -1.32 5.97 -7.69
N LEU A 72 -1.89 5.73 -8.88
CA LEU A 72 -2.76 4.59 -9.12
C LEU A 72 -2.00 3.28 -8.98
N SER A 73 -0.79 3.19 -9.55
CA SER A 73 0.05 1.99 -9.48
C SER A 73 0.40 1.63 -8.03
N ARG A 74 0.80 2.60 -7.20
CA ARG A 74 1.09 2.34 -5.77
C ARG A 74 -0.12 1.81 -5.01
N LYS A 75 -1.32 2.33 -5.29
CA LYS A 75 -2.57 1.86 -4.68
C LYS A 75 -2.86 0.40 -5.07
N LEU A 76 -2.83 0.10 -6.37
CA LEU A 76 -3.07 -1.25 -6.90
C LEU A 76 -2.06 -2.28 -6.36
N MET A 77 -0.79 -1.89 -6.21
CA MET A 77 0.24 -2.74 -5.58
C MET A 77 -0.08 -3.08 -4.12
N GLY A 78 -0.66 -2.15 -3.35
CA GLY A 78 -1.10 -2.39 -1.97
C GLY A 78 -2.29 -3.35 -1.93
N ASP A 79 -3.28 -3.12 -2.79
CA ASP A 79 -4.46 -3.98 -2.89
C ASP A 79 -4.10 -5.41 -3.33
N ALA A 80 -3.18 -5.59 -4.29
CA ALA A 80 -2.70 -6.90 -4.71
C ALA A 80 -1.98 -7.65 -3.57
N ARG A 81 -1.23 -6.95 -2.70
CA ARG A 81 -0.63 -7.57 -1.52
C ARG A 81 -1.67 -8.02 -0.52
N PHE A 82 -2.68 -7.20 -0.30
CA PHE A 82 -3.79 -7.53 0.59
C PHE A 82 -4.56 -8.76 0.08
N TYR A 83 -4.92 -8.81 -1.20
CA TYR A 83 -5.59 -9.97 -1.81
C TYR A 83 -4.73 -11.23 -1.78
N SER A 84 -3.43 -11.12 -2.06
CA SER A 84 -2.53 -12.27 -1.92
C SER A 84 -2.43 -12.76 -0.48
N GLY A 85 -2.41 -11.86 0.52
CA GLY A 85 -2.41 -12.25 1.92
C GLY A 85 -3.69 -12.99 2.31
N TYR A 86 -4.85 -12.47 1.86
CA TYR A 86 -6.15 -13.11 2.04
C TYR A 86 -6.20 -14.50 1.39
N PHE A 87 -5.70 -14.65 0.15
CA PHE A 87 -5.70 -15.94 -0.57
C PHE A 87 -4.75 -16.96 0.07
N GLU A 88 -3.60 -16.53 0.58
CA GLU A 88 -2.71 -17.41 1.35
C GLU A 88 -3.36 -17.80 2.68
N GLY A 89 -4.10 -16.89 3.31
CA GLY A 89 -4.72 -17.11 4.61
C GLY A 89 -5.97 -18.00 4.62
N SER A 90 -6.77 -17.98 3.56
CA SER A 90 -8.01 -18.76 3.47
C SER A 90 -7.72 -20.27 3.41
N LEU A 91 -8.37 -21.13 4.19
CA LEU A 91 -8.22 -22.59 4.08
C LEU A 91 -9.13 -23.23 3.01
N TYR A 92 -9.96 -22.40 2.38
CA TYR A 92 -10.89 -22.82 1.33
C TYR A 92 -10.24 -22.61 -0.03
N GLY A 93 -10.44 -23.57 -0.94
CA GLY A 93 -10.01 -23.45 -2.34
C GLY A 93 -10.90 -22.53 -3.18
N ARG A 94 -12.04 -22.08 -2.63
CA ARG A 94 -13.00 -21.20 -3.28
C ARG A 94 -13.30 -20.03 -2.35
N ILE A 95 -13.29 -18.82 -2.90
CA ILE A 95 -13.56 -17.57 -2.16
C ILE A 95 -14.69 -16.82 -2.86
N SER A 96 -15.69 -16.38 -2.10
CA SER A 96 -16.75 -15.54 -2.65
C SER A 96 -16.27 -14.10 -2.88
N PHE A 97 -16.75 -13.45 -3.94
CA PHE A 97 -16.44 -12.03 -4.15
C PHE A 97 -17.04 -11.13 -3.06
N SER A 98 -18.18 -11.53 -2.47
CA SER A 98 -18.81 -10.81 -1.36
C SER A 98 -17.94 -10.77 -0.11
N ASP A 99 -17.28 -11.88 0.23
CA ASP A 99 -16.41 -11.95 1.40
C ASP A 99 -15.16 -11.10 1.20
N LEU A 100 -14.57 -11.16 0.00
CA LEU A 100 -13.43 -10.32 -0.34
C LEU A 100 -13.80 -8.83 -0.41
N ALA A 101 -15.01 -8.50 -0.87
CA ALA A 101 -15.56 -7.14 -0.86
C ALA A 101 -15.73 -6.61 0.56
N LYS A 102 -16.31 -7.42 1.47
CA LYS A 102 -16.41 -7.11 2.90
C LYS A 102 -15.03 -6.87 3.51
N ALA A 103 -14.09 -7.82 3.33
CA ALA A 103 -12.73 -7.70 3.86
C ALA A 103 -12.00 -6.45 3.33
N SER A 104 -12.10 -6.18 2.03
CA SER A 104 -11.41 -5.06 1.40
C SER A 104 -12.08 -3.69 1.60
N GLY A 105 -13.35 -3.68 2.00
CA GLY A 105 -14.18 -2.48 2.14
C GLY A 105 -14.53 -1.84 0.80
N LYS A 106 -14.64 -2.63 -0.27
CA LYS A 106 -14.92 -2.15 -1.64
C LYS A 106 -16.20 -2.78 -2.19
N PRO A 107 -16.86 -2.16 -3.18
CA PRO A 107 -17.96 -2.80 -3.88
C PRO A 107 -17.47 -4.04 -4.64
N VAL A 108 -18.33 -5.05 -4.75
CA VAL A 108 -18.05 -6.32 -5.44
C VAL A 108 -17.54 -6.08 -6.87
N PHE A 109 -18.16 -5.16 -7.61
CA PHE A 109 -17.77 -4.80 -8.97
C PHE A 109 -16.30 -4.37 -9.08
N PHE A 110 -15.85 -3.47 -8.20
CA PHE A 110 -14.45 -3.01 -8.22
C PHE A 110 -13.47 -4.12 -7.85
N VAL A 111 -13.83 -5.00 -6.92
CA VAL A 111 -13.00 -6.16 -6.56
C VAL A 111 -12.86 -7.11 -7.74
N ALA A 112 -13.95 -7.39 -8.46
CA ALA A 112 -13.93 -8.22 -9.66
C ALA A 112 -13.05 -7.62 -10.76
N LEU A 113 -13.20 -6.32 -11.03
CA LEU A 113 -12.40 -5.60 -12.00
C LEU A 113 -10.90 -5.60 -11.63
N GLU A 114 -10.57 -5.30 -10.38
CA GLU A 114 -9.19 -5.32 -9.90
C GLU A 114 -8.57 -6.72 -10.01
N LEU A 115 -9.30 -7.77 -9.62
CA LEU A 115 -8.84 -9.15 -9.77
C LEU A 115 -8.70 -9.56 -11.22
N PHE A 116 -9.51 -9.04 -12.14
CA PHE A 116 -9.31 -9.28 -13.56
C PHE A 116 -7.96 -8.72 -14.03
N PHE A 117 -7.67 -7.45 -13.73
CA PHE A 117 -6.38 -6.83 -14.07
C PHE A 117 -5.19 -7.45 -13.33
N PHE A 118 -5.37 -7.83 -12.08
CA PHE A 118 -4.31 -8.42 -11.28
C PHE A 118 -3.85 -9.76 -11.83
N ARG A 119 -4.72 -10.50 -12.52
CA ARG A 119 -4.36 -11.79 -13.13
C ARG A 119 -3.25 -11.64 -14.17
N PHE A 120 -3.25 -10.51 -14.89
CA PHE A 120 -2.26 -10.21 -15.92
C PHE A 120 -0.96 -9.65 -15.35
N LEU A 121 -1.05 -8.72 -14.41
CA LEU A 121 0.11 -7.92 -13.98
C LEU A 121 0.69 -8.34 -12.62
N TYR A 122 -0.15 -8.50 -11.61
CA TYR A 122 0.28 -8.50 -10.21
C TYR A 122 0.27 -9.88 -9.56
N MET A 123 -0.68 -10.72 -9.95
CA MET A 123 -1.00 -11.98 -9.30
C MET A 123 -1.04 -13.16 -10.30
N LYS A 124 -1.00 -14.38 -9.79
CA LYS A 124 -1.02 -15.65 -10.53
C LYS A 124 -1.66 -16.74 -9.69
N LYS A 125 -1.96 -17.90 -10.31
CA LYS A 125 -2.48 -19.11 -9.65
C LYS A 125 -3.88 -18.95 -9.00
N TYR A 126 -4.77 -18.17 -9.62
CA TYR A 126 -6.21 -18.18 -9.36
C TYR A 126 -7.00 -18.04 -10.67
N SER A 127 -8.24 -18.51 -10.66
CA SER A 127 -9.19 -18.45 -11.79
C SER A 127 -10.58 -18.04 -11.31
N PHE A 128 -11.45 -17.67 -12.24
CA PHE A 128 -12.86 -17.44 -11.97
C PHE A 128 -13.62 -18.71 -12.33
N VAL A 129 -14.41 -19.22 -11.39
CA VAL A 129 -15.16 -20.48 -11.51
C VAL A 129 -16.61 -20.21 -11.16
N SER A 130 -17.55 -20.88 -11.82
CA SER A 130 -18.95 -20.87 -11.42
C SER A 130 -19.19 -21.98 -10.41
N ASP A 131 -19.71 -21.64 -9.24
CA ASP A 131 -20.09 -22.59 -8.19
C ASP A 131 -21.55 -22.35 -7.80
N LYS A 132 -22.42 -23.35 -8.01
CA LYS A 132 -23.88 -23.25 -7.77
C LYS A 132 -24.52 -21.99 -8.39
N GLY A 133 -24.12 -21.65 -9.62
CA GLY A 133 -24.63 -20.48 -10.35
C GLY A 133 -24.07 -19.13 -9.90
N ARG A 134 -23.12 -19.11 -8.95
CA ARG A 134 -22.43 -17.89 -8.50
C ARG A 134 -20.99 -17.89 -8.97
N ASN A 135 -20.53 -16.77 -9.51
CA ASN A 135 -19.12 -16.58 -9.82
C ASN A 135 -18.32 -16.51 -8.51
N VAL A 136 -17.30 -17.36 -8.38
CA VAL A 136 -16.38 -17.43 -7.24
C VAL A 136 -14.94 -17.40 -7.73
N ILE A 137 -14.03 -17.07 -6.81
CA ILE A 137 -12.59 -17.07 -7.06
C ILE A 137 -12.06 -18.47 -6.69
N GLY A 138 -11.63 -19.23 -7.69
CA GLY A 138 -10.98 -20.52 -7.52
C GLY A 138 -9.48 -20.36 -7.31
N LEU A 139 -8.96 -20.86 -6.19
CA LEU A 139 -7.53 -20.96 -5.93
C LEU A 139 -7.03 -22.31 -6.45
N PHE A 140 -5.94 -22.31 -7.24
CA PHE A 140 -5.45 -23.53 -7.88
C PHE A 140 -4.99 -24.58 -6.84
N SER A 141 -5.56 -25.79 -6.97
CA SER A 141 -5.17 -27.05 -6.28
C SER A 141 -4.86 -26.89 -4.79
N LYS A 142 -5.79 -26.28 -4.04
CA LYS A 142 -5.61 -26.05 -2.60
C LYS A 142 -6.15 -27.22 -1.78
N LYS A 143 -5.25 -28.07 -1.29
CA LYS A 143 -5.54 -29.17 -0.36
C LYS A 143 -5.08 -28.78 1.03
N THR A 144 -5.91 -29.02 2.04
CA THR A 144 -5.66 -28.53 3.40
C THR A 144 -5.92 -29.62 4.43
N LEU A 145 -5.02 -29.69 5.41
CA LEU A 145 -5.08 -30.59 6.55
C LEU A 145 -4.83 -29.76 7.81
N CYS A 146 -5.71 -29.81 8.79
CA CYS A 146 -5.54 -29.07 10.05
C CYS A 146 -5.31 -30.05 11.18
N GLU A 147 -4.35 -29.75 12.04
CA GLU A 147 -3.93 -30.61 13.15
C GLU A 147 -3.64 -29.74 14.38
N CYS A 148 -3.78 -30.32 15.57
CA CYS A 148 -3.28 -29.74 16.81
C CYS A 148 -1.84 -30.19 17.06
N LYS A 149 -0.91 -29.26 17.31
CA LYS A 149 0.48 -29.62 17.64
C LYS A 149 0.60 -30.34 18.99
N ASN A 150 -0.29 -30.02 19.92
CA ASN A 150 -0.21 -30.53 21.28
C ASN A 150 -0.64 -32.00 21.38
N CYS A 151 -1.78 -32.36 20.75
CA CYS A 151 -2.32 -33.71 20.82
C CYS A 151 -2.25 -34.50 19.50
N GLY A 152 -1.80 -33.90 18.40
CA GLY A 152 -1.75 -34.53 17.08
C GLY A 152 -3.12 -34.79 16.44
N ALA A 153 -4.22 -34.43 17.11
CA ALA A 153 -5.56 -34.72 16.63
C ALA A 153 -5.89 -33.94 15.35
N PRO A 154 -6.60 -34.55 14.38
CA PRO A 154 -7.14 -33.84 13.24
C PRO A 154 -8.20 -32.83 13.68
N VAL A 155 -8.12 -31.61 13.16
CA VAL A 155 -9.01 -30.50 13.52
C VAL A 155 -9.84 -30.12 12.29
N GLU A 156 -11.14 -29.88 12.46
CA GLU A 156 -11.95 -29.37 11.35
C GLU A 156 -11.58 -27.91 11.03
N LYS A 157 -11.85 -27.44 9.82
CA LYS A 157 -11.52 -26.05 9.43
C LYS A 157 -12.19 -25.03 10.34
N LYS A 158 -13.45 -25.29 10.76
CA LYS A 158 -14.19 -24.42 11.68
C LYS A 158 -13.46 -24.27 13.02
N ASP A 159 -12.93 -25.38 13.53
CA ASP A 159 -12.25 -25.43 14.83
C ASP A 159 -10.84 -24.80 14.74
N TYR A 160 -10.20 -24.90 13.56
CA TYR A 160 -8.98 -24.13 13.28
C TYR A 160 -9.24 -22.61 13.33
N PHE A 161 -10.37 -22.14 12.78
CA PHE A 161 -10.75 -20.72 12.84
C PHE A 161 -11.26 -20.27 14.21
N ALA A 162 -11.81 -21.18 15.02
CA ALA A 162 -12.06 -20.92 16.44
C ALA A 162 -10.74 -20.75 17.22
N GLY A 163 -9.64 -21.34 16.72
CA GLY A 163 -8.31 -21.18 17.30
C GLY A 163 -8.08 -22.02 18.55
N THR A 164 -8.96 -22.96 18.85
CA THR A 164 -8.90 -23.85 20.01
C THR A 164 -9.18 -25.29 19.57
N CYS A 165 -8.35 -26.22 20.03
CA CYS A 165 -8.54 -27.63 19.75
C CYS A 165 -9.68 -28.21 20.60
N ASN A 166 -10.74 -28.72 19.97
CA ASN A 166 -11.88 -29.34 20.67
C ASN A 166 -11.49 -30.58 21.52
N PHE A 167 -10.34 -31.20 21.24
CA PHE A 167 -9.89 -32.41 21.95
C PHE A 167 -9.11 -32.10 23.23
N CYS A 168 -8.27 -31.04 23.23
CA CYS A 168 -7.36 -30.77 24.35
C CYS A 168 -7.40 -29.32 24.85
N GLY A 169 -8.26 -28.46 24.30
CA GLY A 169 -8.37 -27.04 24.63
C GLY A 169 -7.18 -26.18 24.20
N SER A 170 -6.11 -26.77 23.65
CA SER A 170 -4.91 -26.03 23.24
C SER A 170 -5.17 -25.11 22.05
N SER A 171 -4.57 -23.92 22.07
CA SER A 171 -4.57 -22.95 20.97
C SER A 171 -3.47 -23.19 19.93
N ASP A 172 -2.66 -24.24 20.09
CA ASP A 172 -1.57 -24.59 19.17
C ASP A 172 -2.07 -25.39 17.95
N VAL A 173 -3.08 -24.88 17.26
CA VAL A 173 -3.61 -25.43 16.00
C VAL A 173 -2.82 -24.91 14.79
N PHE A 174 -2.62 -25.76 13.79
CA PHE A 174 -1.93 -25.38 12.56
C PHE A 174 -2.55 -26.07 11.33
N ALA A 175 -2.43 -25.41 10.18
CA ALA A 175 -2.91 -25.92 8.91
C ALA A 175 -1.74 -26.17 7.97
N LYS A 176 -1.67 -27.38 7.41
CA LYS A 176 -0.79 -27.77 6.32
C LYS A 176 -1.54 -27.56 5.01
N VAL A 177 -0.92 -26.82 4.08
CA VAL A 177 -1.56 -26.42 2.84
C VAL A 177 -0.66 -26.79 1.67
N LEU A 178 -1.21 -27.63 0.79
CA LEU A 178 -0.64 -27.89 -0.52
C LEU A 178 -1.39 -27.04 -1.54
N ALA A 179 -0.66 -26.27 -2.35
CA ALA A 179 -1.25 -25.37 -3.31
C ALA A 179 -0.48 -25.41 -4.63
N GLY A 180 -0.94 -26.27 -5.54
CA GLY A 180 -0.19 -26.65 -6.74
C GLY A 180 1.06 -27.47 -6.36
N ASP A 181 2.22 -27.00 -6.78
CA ASP A 181 3.56 -27.59 -6.56
C ASP A 181 4.21 -27.18 -5.24
N ARG A 182 3.51 -26.39 -4.40
CA ARG A 182 4.11 -25.77 -3.21
C ARG A 182 3.40 -26.17 -1.93
N PHE A 183 4.20 -26.28 -0.89
CA PHE A 183 3.76 -26.52 0.47
C PHE A 183 3.93 -25.28 1.33
N TYR A 184 2.95 -24.99 2.18
CA TYR A 184 3.14 -24.07 3.29
C TYR A 184 2.31 -24.48 4.49
N SER A 185 2.86 -24.20 5.67
CA SER A 185 2.14 -24.35 6.93
C SER A 185 1.71 -22.99 7.46
N ILE A 186 0.48 -22.91 7.95
CA ILE A 186 -0.07 -21.76 8.64
C ILE A 186 -0.19 -22.12 10.11
N SER A 187 0.48 -21.39 10.99
CA SER A 187 0.25 -21.49 12.44
C SER A 187 -0.07 -20.12 13.03
N SER A 188 -0.83 -20.11 14.12
CA SER A 188 -1.03 -18.94 14.97
C SER A 188 -0.07 -19.02 16.16
N ASP A 189 1.02 -18.26 16.11
CA ASP A 189 2.00 -18.22 17.21
C ASP A 189 1.65 -17.07 18.18
N VAL A 190 0.42 -17.04 18.72
CA VAL A 190 -0.06 -15.92 19.58
C VAL A 190 0.82 -15.76 20.83
N LYS A 191 1.28 -16.87 21.40
CA LYS A 191 2.24 -16.91 22.53
C LYS A 191 3.52 -16.08 22.27
N LYS A 192 3.99 -15.99 21.02
CA LYS A 192 5.18 -15.19 20.68
C LYS A 192 4.91 -13.68 20.61
N GLY A 193 3.67 -13.31 20.29
CA GLY A 193 3.21 -11.93 20.21
C GLY A 193 2.71 -11.36 21.53
N HIS A 194 2.44 -12.22 22.53
CA HIS A 194 1.95 -11.78 23.83
C HIS A 194 2.92 -10.81 24.50
N ASN A 195 2.40 -9.65 24.95
CA ASN A 195 3.16 -8.51 25.49
C ASN A 195 4.31 -8.00 24.61
N ARG A 196 4.29 -8.31 23.30
CA ARG A 196 5.32 -7.88 22.34
C ARG A 196 4.68 -7.18 21.13
N PRO A 197 4.32 -5.88 21.25
CA PRO A 197 3.74 -5.11 20.14
C PRO A 197 4.57 -5.15 18.86
N ALA A 198 5.90 -5.09 18.97
CA ALA A 198 6.83 -5.14 17.85
C ALA A 198 6.69 -6.39 16.95
N TYR A 199 6.09 -7.48 17.46
CA TYR A 199 5.80 -8.68 16.68
C TYR A 199 4.69 -8.47 15.62
N TYR A 200 3.76 -7.55 15.91
CA TYR A 200 2.65 -7.19 15.03
C TYR A 200 2.95 -5.95 14.19
N GLU A 201 4.07 -5.27 14.44
CA GLU A 201 4.50 -4.10 13.68
C GLU A 201 5.26 -4.49 12.39
N GLY A 202 4.98 -3.75 11.32
CA GLY A 202 5.74 -3.87 10.08
C GLY A 202 7.19 -3.45 10.26
N LYS A 203 8.11 -4.08 9.51
CA LYS A 203 9.55 -3.79 9.60
C LYS A 203 9.85 -2.28 9.55
N GLY A 204 10.54 -1.79 10.59
CA GLY A 204 10.96 -0.39 10.73
C GLY A 204 9.79 0.58 10.84
N LEU A 205 8.73 0.24 11.59
CA LEU A 205 7.57 1.10 11.76
C LEU A 205 7.95 2.45 12.41
N GLY A 206 8.71 2.40 13.51
CA GLY A 206 9.20 3.61 14.20
C GLY A 206 10.04 4.52 13.31
N SER A 207 10.99 3.97 12.55
CA SER A 207 11.82 4.77 11.65
C SER A 207 11.00 5.39 10.50
N LYS A 208 9.97 4.70 10.01
CA LYS A 208 9.01 5.26 9.04
C LYS A 208 8.19 6.40 9.63
N LYS A 209 7.74 6.30 10.88
CA LYS A 209 7.01 7.36 11.57
C LYS A 209 7.87 8.63 11.64
N THR A 210 9.08 8.51 12.16
CA THR A 210 10.03 9.63 12.25
C THR A 210 10.32 10.21 10.88
N LEU A 211 10.62 9.37 9.88
CA LEU A 211 10.89 9.83 8.51
C LEU A 211 9.69 10.58 7.91
N PHE A 212 8.46 10.08 8.08
CA PHE A 212 7.28 10.75 7.54
C PHE A 212 6.98 12.07 8.24
N SER A 213 7.20 12.14 9.56
CA SER A 213 7.07 13.39 10.33
C SER A 213 8.12 14.41 9.91
N VAL A 214 9.41 14.02 9.83
CA VAL A 214 10.49 14.92 9.40
C VAL A 214 10.22 15.45 7.99
N LEU A 215 9.85 14.57 7.04
CA LEU A 215 9.52 14.99 5.68
C LEU A 215 8.29 15.90 5.62
N LEU A 216 7.32 15.74 6.53
CA LEU A 216 6.18 16.64 6.64
C LEU A 216 6.61 18.03 7.12
N VAL A 217 7.44 18.11 8.17
CA VAL A 217 7.96 19.39 8.69
C VAL A 217 8.81 20.10 7.64
N VAL A 218 9.72 19.38 6.98
CA VAL A 218 10.53 19.94 5.87
C VAL A 218 9.63 20.43 4.74
N GLY A 219 8.63 19.65 4.34
CA GLY A 219 7.67 20.06 3.31
C GLY A 219 6.89 21.31 3.67
N LEU A 220 6.42 21.42 4.92
CA LEU A 220 5.74 22.62 5.43
C LEU A 220 6.68 23.83 5.52
N GLY A 221 7.94 23.62 5.91
CA GLY A 221 8.96 24.66 5.93
C GLY A 221 9.22 25.25 4.53
N VAL A 222 9.36 24.40 3.51
CA VAL A 222 9.53 24.86 2.12
C VAL A 222 8.26 25.58 1.63
N ILE A 223 7.06 25.10 1.97
CA ILE A 223 5.81 25.81 1.65
C ILE A 223 5.81 27.21 2.28
N ALA A 224 6.23 27.35 3.54
CA ALA A 224 6.30 28.64 4.22
C ALA A 224 7.31 29.59 3.56
N ILE A 225 8.50 29.09 3.21
CA ILE A 225 9.52 29.88 2.48
C ILE A 225 8.97 30.37 1.14
N CYS A 226 8.34 29.50 0.36
CA CYS A 226 7.71 29.90 -0.90
C CYS A 226 6.56 30.88 -0.70
N GLY A 227 5.80 30.75 0.40
CA GLY A 227 4.78 31.73 0.78
C GLY A 227 5.37 33.11 1.05
N PHE A 228 6.47 33.19 1.81
CA PHE A 228 7.19 34.44 2.04
C PHE A 228 7.75 35.03 0.74
N MET A 229 8.30 34.20 -0.15
CA MET A 229 8.76 34.65 -1.47
C MET A 229 7.63 35.28 -2.29
N ILE A 230 6.43 34.70 -2.27
CA ILE A 230 5.27 35.26 -2.98
C ILE A 230 4.87 36.62 -2.39
N VAL A 231 4.79 36.72 -1.06
CA VAL A 231 4.42 37.97 -0.37
C VAL A 231 5.45 39.07 -0.64
N ASP A 232 6.74 38.76 -0.53
CA ASP A 232 7.82 39.69 -0.83
C ASP A 232 7.78 40.15 -2.29
N SER A 233 7.61 39.21 -3.23
CA SER A 233 7.50 39.53 -4.65
C SER A 233 6.28 40.42 -4.96
N LEU A 234 5.14 40.16 -4.33
CA LEU A 234 3.94 40.99 -4.45
C LEU A 234 4.14 42.38 -3.85
N SER A 235 4.82 42.48 -2.71
CA SER A 235 5.13 43.76 -2.07
C SER A 235 6.07 44.60 -2.93
N ASN A 236 7.09 43.97 -3.51
CA ASN A 236 8.07 44.61 -4.37
C ASN A 236 7.52 44.96 -5.76
N TYR A 237 6.48 44.26 -6.23
CA TYR A 237 5.82 44.54 -7.51
C TYR A 237 5.27 45.97 -7.62
N ASN A 238 4.77 46.55 -6.51
CA ASN A 238 4.27 47.93 -6.50
C ASN A 238 5.25 48.93 -5.87
N ASN A 239 6.43 48.49 -5.44
CA ASN A 239 7.39 49.34 -4.75
C ASN A 239 8.31 50.07 -5.74
N LYS A 240 8.00 51.34 -6.00
CA LYS A 240 8.77 52.20 -6.92
C LYS A 240 10.23 52.37 -6.50
N GLU A 241 10.52 52.35 -5.20
CA GLU A 241 11.88 52.50 -4.67
C GLU A 241 12.71 51.23 -4.91
N TYR A 242 12.10 50.06 -4.73
CA TYR A 242 12.70 48.76 -5.05
C TYR A 242 13.05 48.65 -6.54
N ILE A 243 12.09 48.96 -7.41
CA ILE A 243 12.28 48.92 -8.87
C ILE A 243 13.39 49.88 -9.30
N ARG A 244 13.39 51.11 -8.75
CA ARG A 244 14.43 52.10 -9.03
C ARG A 244 15.82 51.63 -8.59
N LYS A 245 15.91 50.96 -7.43
CA LYS A 245 17.17 50.42 -6.91
C LYS A 245 17.71 49.27 -7.78
N GLN A 246 16.84 48.39 -8.30
CA GLN A 246 17.25 47.30 -9.19
C GLN A 246 17.76 47.79 -10.56
N ILE A 247 17.13 48.82 -11.13
CA ILE A 247 17.51 49.39 -12.43
C ILE A 247 18.82 50.16 -12.35
N LEU A 248 19.07 50.84 -11.22
CA LEU A 248 20.28 51.64 -11.00
C LEU A 248 21.47 50.82 -10.49
N ASP A 249 21.31 49.52 -10.30
CA ASP A 249 22.38 48.64 -9.82
C ASP A 249 23.42 48.41 -10.92
N SER A 250 24.67 48.82 -10.64
CA SER A 250 25.80 48.79 -11.60
C SER A 250 26.21 47.38 -12.05
N SER A 251 25.71 46.32 -11.40
CA SER A 251 25.92 44.94 -11.84
C SER A 251 24.87 44.44 -12.84
N ASN A 252 23.76 45.15 -13.04
CA ASN A 252 22.58 44.65 -13.78
C ASN A 252 22.08 45.64 -14.85
N HIS A 253 22.96 46.10 -15.74
CA HIS A 253 22.69 47.14 -16.75
C HIS A 253 21.62 46.83 -17.83
N VAL A 254 20.91 45.69 -17.78
CA VAL A 254 19.99 45.23 -18.84
C VAL A 254 18.52 45.11 -18.36
N LEU A 255 18.22 45.45 -17.10
CA LEU A 255 16.86 45.33 -16.56
C LEU A 255 16.00 46.56 -16.92
N SER A 256 15.01 46.38 -17.79
CA SER A 256 13.90 47.32 -17.94
C SER A 256 12.88 47.17 -16.80
N VAL A 257 12.05 48.19 -16.57
CA VAL A 257 10.93 48.11 -15.59
C VAL A 257 10.04 46.90 -15.87
N ASP A 258 9.80 46.59 -17.14
CA ASP A 258 9.00 45.45 -17.56
C ASP A 258 9.69 44.11 -17.28
N ALA A 259 11.02 44.04 -17.45
CA ALA A 259 11.80 42.84 -17.12
C ALA A 259 11.78 42.55 -15.61
N VAL A 260 11.87 43.58 -14.77
CA VAL A 260 11.76 43.45 -13.30
C VAL A 260 10.38 42.93 -12.90
N HIS A 261 9.30 43.52 -13.42
CA HIS A 261 7.94 43.04 -13.15
C HIS A 261 7.72 41.62 -13.69
N ALA A 262 8.27 41.31 -14.86
CA ALA A 262 8.22 39.97 -15.45
C ALA A 262 8.86 38.92 -14.54
N ASP A 263 10.06 39.19 -14.02
CA ASP A 263 10.76 38.27 -13.14
C ASP A 263 10.03 38.07 -11.80
N LEU A 264 9.45 39.12 -11.23
CA LEU A 264 8.61 39.02 -10.02
C LEU A 264 7.38 38.14 -10.27
N ILE A 265 6.70 38.29 -11.42
CA ILE A 265 5.55 37.43 -11.78
C ILE A 265 6.00 35.98 -12.01
N LYS A 266 7.13 35.75 -12.69
CA LYS A 266 7.70 34.39 -12.88
C LYS A 266 7.96 33.74 -11.53
N LEU A 267 8.52 34.48 -10.58
CA LEU A 267 8.84 33.98 -9.24
C LEU A 267 7.56 33.61 -8.47
N ILE A 268 6.52 34.44 -8.54
CA ILE A 268 5.20 34.16 -7.93
C ILE A 268 4.60 32.88 -8.52
N LEU A 269 4.57 32.76 -9.84
CA LEU A 269 4.02 31.59 -10.53
C LEU A 269 4.82 30.33 -10.18
N PHE A 270 6.15 30.39 -10.21
CA PHE A 270 7.02 29.28 -9.84
C PHE A 270 6.77 28.80 -8.41
N ALA A 271 6.75 29.73 -7.44
CA ALA A 271 6.48 29.42 -6.05
C ALA A 271 5.08 28.82 -5.86
N SER A 272 4.07 29.29 -6.59
CA SER A 272 2.69 28.79 -6.50
C SER A 272 2.57 27.32 -6.96
N VAL A 273 3.22 26.94 -8.05
CA VAL A 273 3.24 25.55 -8.55
C VAL A 273 3.94 24.64 -7.56
N LEU A 274 5.07 25.09 -7.01
CA LEU A 274 5.84 24.34 -6.02
C LEU A 274 5.02 24.11 -4.74
N ILE A 275 4.31 25.13 -4.25
CA ILE A 275 3.36 25.02 -3.14
C ILE A 275 2.27 23.99 -3.45
N ALA A 276 1.65 24.04 -4.63
CA ALA A 276 0.58 23.09 -5.01
C ALA A 276 1.06 21.63 -4.97
N VAL A 277 2.24 21.35 -5.54
CA VAL A 277 2.85 20.00 -5.53
C VAL A 277 3.17 19.57 -4.09
N LEU A 278 3.76 20.46 -3.28
CA LEU A 278 4.12 20.16 -1.90
C LEU A 278 2.90 19.95 -1.00
N ILE A 279 1.79 20.68 -1.19
CA ILE A 279 0.54 20.46 -0.45
C ILE A 279 0.04 19.03 -0.68
N ILE A 280 -0.01 18.58 -1.94
CA ILE A 280 -0.45 17.22 -2.27
C ILE A 280 0.45 16.18 -1.60
N LEU A 281 1.76 16.40 -1.59
CA LEU A 281 2.72 15.52 -0.92
C LEU A 281 2.54 15.51 0.60
N SER A 282 2.38 16.68 1.22
CA SER A 282 2.19 16.85 2.66
C SER A 282 0.90 16.17 3.16
N VAL A 283 -0.23 16.38 2.46
CA VAL A 283 -1.50 15.69 2.78
C VAL A 283 -1.33 14.16 2.73
N ARG A 284 -0.60 13.64 1.72
CA ARG A 284 -0.31 12.22 1.62
C ARG A 284 0.58 11.69 2.72
N ARG A 285 1.57 12.46 3.17
CA ARG A 285 2.42 12.09 4.32
C ARG A 285 1.60 12.05 5.59
N LEU A 286 0.71 13.01 5.79
CA LEU A 286 -0.21 13.06 6.92
C LEU A 286 -1.12 11.81 6.98
N TYR A 287 -1.68 11.37 5.85
CA TYR A 287 -2.40 10.08 5.79
C TYR A 287 -1.53 8.88 6.16
N LYS A 288 -0.25 8.84 5.72
CA LYS A 288 0.66 7.76 6.10
C LYS A 288 0.97 7.76 7.58
N ILE A 289 1.14 8.92 8.20
CA ILE A 289 1.34 9.05 9.65
C ILE A 289 0.13 8.50 10.39
N PHE A 290 -1.09 8.81 9.95
CA PHE A 290 -2.30 8.23 10.55
C PHE A 290 -2.34 6.71 10.45
N PHE A 291 -1.99 6.11 9.30
CA PHE A 291 -1.95 4.65 9.17
C PHE A 291 -0.86 4.00 10.03
N VAL A 292 0.28 4.66 10.21
CA VAL A 292 1.36 4.18 11.08
C VAL A 292 0.96 4.25 12.55
N SER A 293 0.36 5.36 12.98
CA SER A 293 -0.17 5.51 14.33
C SER A 293 -1.26 4.49 14.63
N GLU A 294 -2.17 4.24 13.68
CA GLU A 294 -3.20 3.20 13.81
C GLU A 294 -2.57 1.80 13.96
N ALA A 295 -1.51 1.51 13.20
CA ALA A 295 -0.80 0.25 13.31
C ALA A 295 -0.16 0.05 14.68
N GLU A 296 0.43 1.09 15.28
CA GLU A 296 1.00 1.03 16.64
C GLU A 296 -0.08 0.72 17.68
N SER A 297 -1.23 1.40 17.63
CA SER A 297 -2.31 1.13 18.59
C SER A 297 -2.95 -0.25 18.41
N CYS A 298 -3.13 -0.69 17.16
CA CYS A 298 -3.58 -2.05 16.89
C CYS A 298 -2.55 -3.08 17.38
N ALA A 299 -1.25 -2.85 17.18
CA ALA A 299 -0.20 -3.76 17.64
C ALA A 299 -0.17 -3.89 19.17
N ILE A 300 -0.36 -2.79 19.89
CA ILE A 300 -0.49 -2.80 21.35
C ILE A 300 -1.71 -3.62 21.78
N PHE A 301 -2.86 -3.41 21.14
CA PHE A 301 -4.08 -4.16 21.44
C PHE A 301 -3.92 -5.66 21.15
N PHE A 302 -3.39 -6.01 19.98
CA PHE A 302 -3.15 -7.40 19.57
C PHE A 302 -2.14 -8.12 20.47
N SER A 303 -1.20 -7.39 21.07
CA SER A 303 -0.25 -7.99 22.02
C SER A 303 -0.87 -8.41 23.35
N LYS A 304 -2.05 -7.88 23.69
CA LYS A 304 -2.76 -8.22 24.93
C LYS A 304 -3.76 -9.36 24.76
N ASN A 305 -4.13 -9.67 23.52
CA ASN A 305 -5.14 -10.68 23.23
C ASN A 305 -4.51 -12.08 23.16
N GLU A 306 -5.19 -13.05 23.75
CA GLU A 306 -4.76 -14.46 23.80
C GLU A 306 -5.36 -15.29 22.67
N HIS A 307 -6.45 -14.79 22.06
CA HIS A 307 -7.13 -15.47 20.97
C HIS A 307 -6.52 -15.12 19.60
N PRO A 308 -6.38 -16.12 18.71
CA PRO A 308 -5.79 -15.92 17.38
C PRO A 308 -6.72 -15.21 16.39
N PHE A 309 -8.01 -15.10 16.67
CA PHE A 309 -8.98 -14.38 15.84
C PHE A 309 -9.74 -13.39 16.70
N ILE A 310 -9.87 -12.15 16.20
CA ILE A 310 -10.59 -11.09 16.88
C ILE A 310 -11.67 -10.52 15.95
N PRO A 311 -12.92 -10.40 16.42
CA PRO A 311 -13.97 -9.72 15.67
C PRO A 311 -13.60 -8.29 15.32
N ALA A 312 -13.88 -7.88 14.07
CA ALA A 312 -13.55 -6.53 13.59
C ALA A 312 -14.19 -5.39 14.42
N GLU A 313 -15.28 -5.68 15.12
CA GLU A 313 -16.01 -4.73 15.96
C GLU A 313 -15.20 -4.32 17.21
N GLU A 314 -14.45 -5.26 17.78
CA GLU A 314 -13.69 -5.10 19.04
C GLU A 314 -12.38 -4.34 18.88
N ILE A 315 -11.84 -4.24 17.66
CA ILE A 315 -10.55 -3.60 17.40
C ILE A 315 -10.61 -2.14 17.85
N PRO A 316 -9.68 -1.57 18.62
CA PRO A 316 -9.74 -0.15 18.96
C PRO A 316 -9.34 0.72 17.76
N SER A 317 -9.86 1.95 17.67
CA SER A 317 -9.30 2.96 16.77
C SER A 317 -9.18 4.33 17.40
N ILE A 318 -8.06 4.97 17.15
CA ILE A 318 -7.58 6.14 17.90
C ILE A 318 -8.47 7.37 17.68
N LYS A 319 -9.10 7.53 16.51
CA LYS A 319 -9.83 8.78 16.15
C LYS A 319 -11.04 8.60 15.22
N ALA A 320 -11.56 7.40 15.02
CA ALA A 320 -12.65 7.17 14.08
C ALA A 320 -13.76 6.31 14.69
N LYS A 321 -15.02 6.66 14.43
CA LYS A 321 -16.20 5.83 14.73
C LYS A 321 -16.76 5.23 13.43
N GLY A 322 -17.40 4.07 13.51
CA GLY A 322 -18.07 3.41 12.38
C GLY A 322 -17.15 3.08 11.20
N ASN A 323 -17.59 3.36 9.97
CA ASN A 323 -16.88 2.98 8.73
C ASN A 323 -15.47 3.59 8.59
N GLY A 324 -15.19 4.72 9.23
CA GLY A 324 -13.87 5.38 9.20
C GLY A 324 -12.77 4.59 9.92
N LYS A 325 -13.14 3.83 10.95
CA LYS A 325 -12.26 2.96 11.76
C LYS A 325 -11.69 1.83 10.93
N MET A 326 -12.56 1.02 10.33
CA MET A 326 -12.14 -0.12 9.50
C MET A 326 -11.38 0.31 8.24
N ARG A 327 -11.65 1.50 7.70
CA ARG A 327 -10.86 2.06 6.60
C ARG A 327 -9.39 2.27 6.97
N ARG A 328 -9.10 2.69 8.20
CA ARG A 328 -7.72 2.91 8.68
C ARG A 328 -6.99 1.60 8.96
N VAL A 329 -7.65 0.65 9.63
CA VAL A 329 -7.11 -0.70 9.87
C VAL A 329 -6.80 -1.40 8.54
N ARG A 330 -7.75 -1.38 7.58
CA ARG A 330 -7.52 -1.85 6.20
C ARG A 330 -6.34 -1.15 5.54
N GLY A 331 -6.24 0.17 5.71
CA GLY A 331 -5.13 0.98 5.19
C GLY A 331 -3.77 0.57 5.78
N ALA A 332 -3.70 0.32 7.08
CA ALA A 332 -2.50 -0.15 7.77
C ALA A 332 -2.06 -1.52 7.25
N LEU A 333 -2.99 -2.46 7.08
CA LEU A 333 -2.73 -3.80 6.52
C LEU A 333 -2.30 -3.73 5.05
N LYS A 334 -3.01 -2.97 4.21
CA LYS A 334 -2.68 -2.79 2.77
C LYS A 334 -1.29 -2.19 2.55
N ASN A 335 -0.90 -1.27 3.42
CA ASN A 335 0.43 -0.64 3.37
C ASN A 335 1.54 -1.52 4.01
N GLY A 336 1.17 -2.62 4.67
CA GLY A 336 2.11 -3.52 5.34
C GLY A 336 2.73 -2.90 6.59
N TYR A 337 2.00 -2.04 7.29
CA TYR A 337 2.40 -1.49 8.59
C TYR A 337 2.04 -2.41 9.75
N LEU A 338 1.09 -3.31 9.55
CA LEU A 338 0.82 -4.44 10.43
C LEU A 338 1.42 -5.70 9.80
N ALA A 339 2.20 -6.44 10.58
CA ALA A 339 2.81 -7.71 10.22
C ALA A 339 2.09 -8.87 10.92
N ASN A 340 2.12 -10.05 10.30
CA ASN A 340 1.54 -11.28 10.86
C ASN A 340 0.04 -11.17 11.18
N CYS A 341 -0.68 -10.21 10.58
CA CYS A 341 -2.12 -10.06 10.70
C CYS A 341 -2.77 -10.11 9.30
N THR A 342 -3.92 -10.77 9.20
CA THR A 342 -4.75 -10.80 7.98
C THR A 342 -6.20 -10.56 8.35
N MET A 343 -6.95 -9.85 7.50
CA MET A 343 -8.41 -9.80 7.66
C MET A 343 -9.03 -10.96 6.91
N GLU A 344 -9.97 -11.64 7.55
CA GLU A 344 -10.62 -12.84 7.04
C GLU A 344 -12.12 -12.73 7.28
N VAL A 345 -12.89 -13.45 6.48
CA VAL A 345 -14.34 -13.54 6.67
C VAL A 345 -14.66 -15.02 6.81
N HIS A 346 -15.22 -15.37 7.96
CA HIS A 346 -15.62 -16.73 8.32
C HIS A 346 -17.10 -16.69 8.69
N ASP A 347 -17.89 -17.56 8.06
CA ASP A 347 -19.34 -17.67 8.29
C ASP A 347 -20.10 -16.32 8.28
N GLY A 348 -19.63 -15.39 7.44
CA GLY A 348 -20.24 -14.07 7.25
C GLY A 348 -19.78 -12.98 8.24
N GLN A 349 -19.04 -13.35 9.28
CA GLN A 349 -18.40 -12.44 10.24
C GLN A 349 -16.99 -12.05 9.77
N MET A 350 -16.55 -10.84 10.10
CA MET A 350 -15.24 -10.33 9.71
C MET A 350 -14.31 -10.32 10.90
N ASP A 351 -13.23 -11.08 10.79
CA ASP A 351 -12.25 -11.23 11.86
C ASP A 351 -10.86 -10.80 11.39
N VAL A 352 -10.04 -10.41 12.34
CA VAL A 352 -8.60 -10.21 12.13
C VAL A 352 -7.88 -11.39 12.75
N ALA A 353 -7.26 -12.20 11.88
CA ALA A 353 -6.38 -13.27 12.28
C ALA A 353 -5.04 -12.67 12.75
N LEU A 354 -4.64 -12.99 13.98
CA LEU A 354 -3.43 -12.56 14.64
C LEU A 354 -2.31 -13.59 14.55
N ALA A 355 -1.08 -13.10 14.64
CA ALA A 355 0.14 -13.87 14.81
C ALA A 355 0.31 -14.97 13.76
N LYS A 356 -0.25 -14.75 12.57
CA LYS A 356 -0.31 -15.72 11.49
C LYS A 356 1.07 -15.88 10.88
N LYS A 357 1.70 -17.01 11.18
CA LYS A 357 2.98 -17.39 10.63
C LYS A 357 2.78 -18.35 9.47
N ILE A 358 3.05 -17.85 8.26
CA ILE A 358 3.04 -18.67 7.05
C ILE A 358 4.48 -19.07 6.73
N VAL A 359 4.82 -20.33 6.96
CA VAL A 359 6.14 -20.88 6.63
C VAL A 359 6.01 -21.67 5.32
N LYS A 360 6.84 -21.34 4.34
CA LYS A 360 6.75 -21.84 2.97
C LYS A 360 7.90 -22.78 2.67
N ASP A 361 7.60 -23.86 1.95
CA ASP A 361 8.59 -24.78 1.38
C ASP A 361 9.57 -25.34 2.44
N THR A 362 9.08 -25.58 3.66
CA THR A 362 9.84 -26.15 4.79
C THR A 362 9.04 -27.24 5.49
N CYS A 363 9.71 -28.31 5.91
CA CYS A 363 9.08 -29.38 6.67
C CYS A 363 8.62 -28.89 8.05
N PRO A 364 7.36 -29.13 8.47
CA PRO A 364 6.87 -28.71 9.77
C PRO A 364 7.52 -29.47 10.95
N SER A 365 8.05 -30.68 10.72
CA SER A 365 8.67 -31.50 11.76
C SER A 365 10.14 -31.13 12.01
N CYS A 366 10.96 -31.04 10.96
CA CYS A 366 12.41 -30.85 11.09
C CYS A 366 12.92 -29.49 10.57
N ALA A 367 12.03 -28.61 10.10
CA ALA A 367 12.37 -27.31 9.49
C ALA A 367 13.27 -27.36 8.25
N SER A 368 13.64 -28.55 7.76
CA SER A 368 14.42 -28.72 6.52
C SER A 368 13.68 -28.12 5.32
N PRO A 369 14.39 -27.48 4.37
CA PRO A 369 13.79 -27.04 3.12
C PRO A 369 13.21 -28.23 2.34
N ILE A 370 12.08 -27.98 1.70
CA ILE A 370 11.42 -28.90 0.78
C ILE A 370 11.86 -28.53 -0.64
N ASN A 371 12.66 -29.41 -1.25
CA ASN A 371 13.19 -29.20 -2.60
C ASN A 371 12.47 -30.15 -3.57
N GLY A 372 11.62 -29.61 -4.45
CA GLY A 372 10.90 -30.35 -5.50
C GLY A 372 9.40 -30.06 -5.54
N ALA A 373 8.69 -30.68 -6.48
CA ALA A 373 7.24 -30.65 -6.52
C ALA A 373 6.69 -31.48 -5.35
N VAL A 374 5.73 -30.90 -4.61
CA VAL A 374 5.10 -31.56 -3.47
C VAL A 374 3.74 -32.10 -3.90
N ASP A 375 3.49 -33.37 -3.61
CA ASP A 375 2.19 -34.04 -3.73
C ASP A 375 1.66 -34.44 -2.35
N GLU A 376 0.46 -35.06 -2.29
CA GLU A 376 -0.15 -35.49 -1.03
C GLU A 376 0.67 -36.55 -0.29
N ASP A 377 1.46 -37.31 -1.04
CA ASP A 377 2.25 -38.42 -0.53
C ASP A 377 3.70 -38.04 -0.21
N TYR A 378 4.06 -36.77 -0.39
CA TYR A 378 5.41 -36.30 -0.18
C TYR A 378 5.93 -36.61 1.22
N VAL A 379 7.07 -37.29 1.24
CA VAL A 379 7.83 -37.63 2.44
C VAL A 379 9.07 -36.74 2.54
N CYS A 380 9.29 -36.14 3.70
CA CYS A 380 10.48 -35.34 3.93
C CYS A 380 11.74 -36.22 3.86
N LYS A 381 12.67 -35.88 2.95
CA LYS A 381 13.94 -36.60 2.78
C LYS A 381 14.83 -36.64 4.02
N VAL A 382 14.70 -35.65 4.92
CA VAL A 382 15.55 -35.54 6.11
C VAL A 382 14.97 -36.29 7.31
N CYS A 383 13.68 -36.15 7.58
CA CYS A 383 13.07 -36.75 8.78
C CYS A 383 12.12 -37.92 8.49
N GLY A 384 11.94 -38.31 7.23
CA GLY A 384 11.08 -39.44 6.84
C GLY A 384 9.58 -39.23 7.08
N ASN A 385 9.15 -38.05 7.57
CA ASN A 385 7.75 -37.79 7.88
C ASN A 385 6.96 -37.40 6.62
N LYS A 386 5.75 -37.97 6.50
CA LYS A 386 4.77 -37.59 5.48
C LYS A 386 4.18 -36.21 5.80
N ILE A 387 4.12 -35.33 4.81
CA ILE A 387 3.74 -33.94 5.06
C ILE A 387 2.23 -33.73 5.09
N MET A 388 1.47 -34.20 4.09
CA MET A 388 0.04 -33.89 3.96
C MET A 388 -0.91 -34.99 4.48
N GLY A 389 -0.44 -36.23 4.67
CA GLY A 389 -1.14 -37.35 5.33
C GLY A 389 -2.63 -37.53 4.97
N VAL A 390 -2.98 -38.58 4.24
CA VAL A 390 -4.41 -38.89 3.97
C VAL A 390 -5.09 -39.33 5.27
N ILE A 391 -5.86 -38.44 5.89
CA ILE A 391 -6.79 -38.83 6.95
C ILE A 391 -8.06 -39.32 6.26
N GLY A 392 -8.07 -40.59 5.89
CA GLY A 392 -9.30 -41.27 5.52
C GLY A 392 -10.24 -41.26 6.72
N LYS A 393 -11.38 -40.58 6.61
CA LYS A 393 -12.52 -40.92 7.47
C LYS A 393 -12.87 -42.37 7.14
N LYS A 394 -12.67 -43.28 8.09
CA LYS A 394 -13.38 -44.56 8.08
C LYS A 394 -14.83 -44.32 8.45
#